data_AF-A0A967FK25-F1
#
_entry.id   AF-A0A967FK25-F1
#
_cell.length_a   1.000
_cell.length_b   1.000
_cell.length_c   1.000
_cell.angle_alpha   90.00
_cell.angle_beta   90.00
_cell.angle_gamma   90.00
#
_symmetry.space_group_name_H-M   'P 1'
#
loop_
_entity.id
_entity.type
_entity.pdbx_description
1 polymer ?
#
loop_
_entity_poly.entity_id
_entity_poly.type
_entity_poly.pdbx_seq_one_letter_code
_entity_poly.pdbx_strand_id
1 'polypeptide(L)'
;MKITKQNISEVGLKEQAGSRDRVDLIRQRLCMLSGEDKVLMAMYWENGNSLRQISKLAGVSRAIIARRISNLTKRLMDGRYVECLRCRDKFTHREMAIAKDYFLHGVSMKKIAETRHLSFYKVRKSLEKIRKLIATKGAGSSECKLTD
;
A
#
# COMPACT_ATOMS: atom_id res chain seq x y z
N MET A 1 -43.82 26.37 2.76
CA MET A 1 -44.14 25.56 1.57
C MET A 1 -42.87 24.86 1.08
N LYS A 2 -43.06 23.69 0.47
CA LYS A 2 -42.14 22.56 0.28
C LYS A 2 -40.81 22.92 -0.42
N ILE A 3 -39.68 22.55 0.19
CA ILE A 3 -38.46 22.21 -0.56
C ILE A 3 -38.50 20.69 -0.74
N THR A 4 -38.66 20.31 -2.00
CA THR A 4 -38.75 18.94 -2.50
C THR A 4 -37.51 18.15 -2.14
N LYS A 5 -37.65 17.25 -1.16
CA LYS A 5 -36.86 16.02 -1.09
C LYS A 5 -37.27 15.16 -2.27
N GLN A 6 -36.35 14.82 -3.18
CA GLN A 6 -36.30 13.50 -3.85
C GLN A 6 -35.11 13.41 -4.81
N ASN A 7 -34.61 12.17 -4.94
CA ASN A 7 -33.56 11.66 -5.83
C ASN A 7 -32.12 11.65 -5.29
N ILE A 8 -31.92 10.93 -4.16
CA ILE A 8 -30.68 10.16 -3.92
C ILE A 8 -30.99 8.72 -4.36
N SER A 9 -31.12 8.53 -5.67
CA SER A 9 -31.47 7.25 -6.30
C SER A 9 -30.25 6.33 -6.33
N GLU A 10 -30.30 5.24 -5.55
CA GLU A 10 -29.72 3.88 -5.67
C GLU A 10 -28.31 3.64 -6.25
N VAL A 11 -27.81 4.47 -7.16
CA VAL A 11 -26.44 4.47 -7.70
C VAL A 11 -25.40 4.81 -6.61
N GLY A 12 -25.78 5.65 -5.63
CA GLY A 12 -24.89 6.07 -4.54
C GLY A 12 -24.58 4.97 -3.50
N LEU A 13 -25.35 3.88 -3.44
CA LEU A 13 -25.12 2.80 -2.47
C LEU A 13 -24.04 1.82 -2.96
N LYS A 14 -23.95 1.58 -4.27
CA LYS A 14 -22.92 0.70 -4.87
C LYS A 14 -21.54 1.35 -4.90
N GLU A 15 -21.44 2.67 -5.12
CA GLU A 15 -20.18 3.40 -5.01
C GLU A 15 -19.70 3.55 -3.56
N GLN A 16 -20.63 3.71 -2.61
CA GLN A 16 -20.29 3.80 -1.18
C GLN A 16 -19.81 2.46 -0.61
N ALA A 17 -20.39 1.33 -1.04
CA ALA A 17 -19.92 0.00 -0.64
C ALA A 17 -18.47 -0.23 -1.10
N GLY A 18 -18.16 0.01 -2.38
CA GLY A 18 -16.80 -0.13 -2.90
C GLY A 18 -15.80 0.87 -2.31
N SER A 19 -16.27 2.06 -1.91
CA SER A 19 -15.44 3.03 -1.19
C SER A 19 -15.13 2.57 0.23
N ARG A 20 -16.12 2.04 0.96
CA ARG A 20 -15.93 1.48 2.31
C ARG A 20 -14.98 0.29 2.31
N ASP A 21 -15.17 -0.64 1.37
CA ASP A 21 -14.29 -1.81 1.22
C ASP A 21 -12.83 -1.41 0.95
N ARG A 22 -12.62 -0.36 0.14
CA ARG A 22 -11.29 0.20 -0.13
C ARG A 22 -10.68 0.83 1.12
N VAL A 23 -11.47 1.60 1.88
CA VAL A 23 -11.02 2.23 3.13
C VAL A 23 -10.62 1.16 4.15
N ASP A 24 -11.43 0.12 4.31
CA ASP A 24 -11.16 -0.95 5.27
C ASP A 24 -9.94 -1.78 4.84
N LEU A 25 -9.77 -2.04 3.54
CA LEU A 25 -8.57 -2.66 3.02
C LEU A 25 -7.30 -1.84 3.31
N ILE A 26 -7.38 -0.51 3.14
CA ILE A 26 -6.26 0.39 3.44
C ILE A 26 -5.94 0.30 4.94
N ARG A 27 -6.95 0.42 5.81
CA ARG A 27 -6.79 0.32 7.27
C ARG A 27 -6.10 -0.98 7.69
N GLN A 28 -6.56 -2.13 7.17
CA GLN A 28 -5.95 -3.43 7.43
C GLN A 28 -4.47 -3.48 7.02
N ARG A 29 -4.10 -2.78 5.93
CA ARG A 29 -2.74 -2.76 5.39
C ARG A 29 -1.84 -1.67 5.99
N LEU A 30 -2.37 -0.74 6.79
CA LEU A 30 -1.55 0.31 7.45
C LEU A 30 -0.47 -0.27 8.37
N CYS A 31 -0.70 -1.46 8.93
CA CYS A 31 0.28 -2.16 9.77
C CYS A 31 1.58 -2.51 9.01
N MET A 32 1.55 -2.55 7.67
CA MET A 32 2.72 -2.85 6.84
C MET A 32 3.67 -1.65 6.71
N LEU A 33 3.13 -0.43 6.85
CA LEU A 33 3.92 0.79 6.87
C LEU A 33 4.68 0.92 8.20
N SER A 34 5.79 1.65 8.17
CA SER A 34 6.60 1.94 9.34
C SER A 34 7.05 3.40 9.32
N GLY A 35 7.37 3.94 10.50
CA GLY A 35 7.86 5.31 10.65
C GLY A 35 6.84 6.37 10.19
N GLU A 36 7.33 7.42 9.55
CA GLU A 36 6.55 8.58 9.15
C GLU A 36 5.36 8.24 8.23
N ASP A 37 5.53 7.31 7.30
CA ASP A 37 4.47 6.95 6.34
C ASP A 37 3.26 6.36 7.06
N LYS A 38 3.50 5.56 8.11
CA LYS A 38 2.42 4.99 8.93
C LYS A 38 1.68 6.08 9.69
N VAL A 39 2.43 6.98 10.35
CA VAL A 39 1.85 8.09 11.12
C VAL A 39 1.01 9.00 10.21
N LEU A 40 1.56 9.36 9.04
CA LEU A 40 0.87 10.18 8.07
C LEU A 40 -0.45 9.55 7.61
N MET A 41 -0.42 8.26 7.27
CA MET A 41 -1.60 7.56 6.79
C MET A 41 -2.63 7.33 7.90
N ALA A 42 -2.21 7.06 9.13
CA ALA A 42 -3.09 6.97 10.30
C ALA A 42 -3.78 8.32 10.58
N MET A 43 -3.03 9.43 10.56
CA MET A 43 -3.59 10.77 10.71
C MET A 43 -4.71 11.04 9.69
N TYR A 44 -4.52 10.63 8.44
CA TYR A 44 -5.49 10.86 7.38
C TYR A 44 -6.67 9.89 7.41
N TRP A 45 -6.44 8.58 7.52
CA TRP A 45 -7.47 7.54 7.36
C TRP A 45 -8.16 7.09 8.66
N GLU A 46 -7.47 7.16 9.80
CA GLU A 46 -8.02 6.75 11.10
C GLU A 46 -8.58 7.96 11.84
N ASN A 47 -7.81 9.05 11.89
CA ASN A 47 -8.16 10.24 12.67
C ASN A 47 -8.92 11.30 11.86
N GLY A 48 -9.10 11.10 10.55
CA GLY A 48 -9.85 12.01 9.68
C GLY A 48 -9.24 13.42 9.54
N ASN A 49 -7.93 13.58 9.76
CA ASN A 49 -7.29 14.90 9.66
C ASN A 49 -7.28 15.38 8.20
N SER A 50 -7.62 16.65 8.02
CA SER A 50 -7.52 17.30 6.70
C SER A 50 -6.06 17.46 6.27
N LEU A 51 -5.83 17.48 4.95
CA LEU A 51 -4.51 17.78 4.37
C LEU A 51 -3.93 19.12 4.89
N ARG A 52 -4.79 20.09 5.22
CA ARG A 52 -4.39 21.38 5.80
C ARG A 52 -3.83 21.22 7.21
N GLN A 53 -4.47 20.42 8.06
CA GLN A 53 -3.97 20.15 9.42
C GLN A 53 -2.63 19.41 9.37
N ILE A 54 -2.54 18.37 8.54
CA ILE A 54 -1.33 17.56 8.39
C ILE A 54 -0.17 18.41 7.84
N SER A 55 -0.41 19.21 6.80
CA SER A 55 0.63 20.09 6.24
C SER A 55 1.15 21.13 7.24
N LYS A 56 0.25 21.74 8.03
CA LYS A 56 0.64 22.69 9.07
C LYS A 56 1.49 22.03 10.15
N LEU A 57 1.14 20.80 10.57
CA LEU A 57 1.89 20.05 11.58
C LEU A 57 3.26 19.61 11.06
N ALA A 58 3.33 19.12 9.82
CA ALA A 58 4.54 18.55 9.24
C ALA A 58 5.48 19.61 8.62
N GLY A 59 5.07 20.88 8.57
CA GLY A 59 5.87 21.97 7.97
C GLY A 59 6.10 21.83 6.46
N VAL A 60 5.27 21.04 5.75
CA VAL A 60 5.39 20.77 4.31
C VAL A 60 4.12 21.13 3.58
N SER A 61 4.23 21.45 2.29
CA SER A 61 3.07 21.91 1.50
C SER A 61 1.97 20.86 1.38
N ARG A 62 0.71 21.32 1.28
CA ARG A 62 -0.46 20.45 1.05
C ARG A 62 -0.29 19.55 -0.17
N ALA A 63 0.32 20.07 -1.24
CA ALA A 63 0.55 19.31 -2.47
C ALA A 63 1.50 18.12 -2.26
N ILE A 64 2.55 18.29 -1.44
CA ILE A 64 3.49 17.21 -1.11
C ILE A 64 2.78 16.14 -0.29
N ILE A 65 2.01 16.54 0.73
CA ILE A 65 1.24 15.61 1.56
C ILE A 65 0.21 14.83 0.72
N ALA A 66 -0.54 15.52 -0.13
CA ALA A 66 -1.53 14.89 -1.02
C ALA A 66 -0.88 13.87 -1.97
N ARG A 67 0.26 14.22 -2.58
CA ARG A 67 1.03 13.30 -3.44
C ARG A 67 1.54 12.09 -2.66
N ARG A 68 2.07 12.29 -1.45
CA ARG A 68 2.58 11.20 -0.58
C ARG A 68 1.45 10.23 -0.21
N ILE A 69 0.31 10.74 0.26
CA ILE A 69 -0.89 9.93 0.59
C ILE A 69 -1.41 9.19 -0.64
N SER A 70 -1.53 9.84 -1.80
CA SER A 70 -2.01 9.21 -3.03
C SER A 70 -1.09 8.06 -3.47
N ASN A 71 0.23 8.26 -3.42
CA ASN A 71 1.20 7.24 -3.80
C ASN A 71 1.18 6.03 -2.84
N LEU A 72 1.14 6.29 -1.53
CA LEU A 72 1.03 5.23 -0.52
C LEU A 72 -0.28 4.46 -0.68
N THR A 73 -1.40 5.16 -0.88
CA THR A 73 -2.72 4.55 -1.11
C THR A 73 -2.69 3.63 -2.33
N LYS A 74 -2.16 4.09 -3.47
CA LYS A 74 -2.02 3.25 -4.68
C LYS A 74 -1.22 1.97 -4.41
N ARG A 75 -0.10 2.07 -3.70
CA ARG A 75 0.78 0.92 -3.41
C ARG A 75 0.18 -0.04 -2.40
N LEU A 76 -0.50 0.48 -1.38
CA LEU A 76 -1.25 -0.35 -0.44
C LEU A 76 -2.38 -1.10 -1.15
N MET A 77 -3.05 -0.51 -2.14
CA MET A 77 -4.10 -1.20 -2.90
C MET A 77 -3.54 -2.23 -3.90
N ASP A 78 -2.44 -1.92 -4.59
CA ASP A 78 -1.79 -2.75 -5.62
C ASP A 78 -1.42 -4.17 -5.15
N GLY A 79 -1.24 -4.38 -3.84
CA GLY A 79 -1.22 -5.72 -3.25
C GLY A 79 0.03 -6.56 -3.53
N ARG A 80 0.95 -6.12 -4.41
CA ARG A 80 2.19 -6.87 -4.71
C ARG A 80 3.02 -7.20 -3.47
N TYR A 81 3.11 -6.26 -2.51
CA TYR A 81 3.80 -6.54 -1.25
C TYR A 81 3.04 -7.54 -0.36
N VAL A 82 1.71 -7.58 -0.44
CA VAL A 82 0.89 -8.58 0.27
C VAL A 82 1.15 -9.98 -0.29
N GLU A 83 1.31 -10.11 -1.60
CA GLU A 83 1.73 -11.39 -2.20
C GLU A 83 3.12 -11.82 -1.73
N CYS A 84 4.06 -10.87 -1.54
CA CYS A 84 5.33 -11.18 -0.90
C CYS A 84 5.15 -11.74 0.51
N LEU A 85 4.26 -11.14 1.31
CA LEU A 85 3.98 -11.59 2.68
C LEU A 85 3.37 -12.99 2.71
N ARG A 86 2.49 -13.32 1.76
CA ARG A 86 1.90 -14.67 1.62
C ARG A 86 2.92 -15.76 1.28
N CYS A 87 4.04 -15.39 0.65
CA CYS A 87 5.12 -16.30 0.29
C CYS A 87 6.41 -16.00 1.08
N ARG A 88 6.29 -15.45 2.30
CA ARG A 88 7.42 -14.98 3.10
C ARG A 88 8.47 -16.07 3.35
N ASP A 89 8.03 -17.31 3.50
CA ASP A 89 8.85 -18.51 3.67
C ASP A 89 9.81 -18.75 2.49
N LYS A 90 9.45 -18.29 1.29
CA LYS A 90 10.25 -18.46 0.07
C LYS A 90 11.28 -17.36 -0.15
N PHE A 91 11.28 -16.34 0.71
CA PHE A 91 12.16 -15.19 0.61
C PHE A 91 13.13 -15.12 1.78
N THR A 92 14.37 -14.78 1.46
CA THR A 92 15.34 -14.38 2.48
C THR A 92 14.91 -13.06 3.13
N HIS A 93 15.40 -12.80 4.35
CA HIS A 93 15.15 -11.53 5.02
C HIS A 93 15.58 -10.32 4.16
N ARG A 94 16.70 -10.44 3.45
CA ARG A 94 17.20 -9.41 2.53
C ARG A 94 16.26 -9.17 1.34
N GLU A 95 15.75 -10.23 0.74
CA GLU A 95 14.76 -10.13 -0.36
C GLU A 95 13.46 -9.50 0.12
N MET A 96 12.97 -9.86 1.30
CA MET A 96 11.79 -9.22 1.90
C MET A 96 11.99 -7.72 2.14
N ALA A 97 13.20 -7.34 2.56
CA ALA A 97 13.52 -5.94 2.81
C ALA A 97 13.63 -5.15 1.49
N ILE A 98 14.23 -5.72 0.44
CA ILE A 98 14.22 -5.15 -0.92
C ILE A 98 12.79 -5.04 -1.46
N ALA A 99 11.96 -6.06 -1.26
CA ALA A 99 10.56 -6.06 -1.67
C ALA A 99 9.76 -4.97 -0.95
N LYS A 100 9.99 -4.75 0.35
CA LYS A 100 9.36 -3.69 1.12
C LYS A 100 9.73 -2.31 0.57
N ASP A 101 11.02 -2.06 0.37
CA ASP A 101 11.46 -0.76 -0.16
C ASP A 101 10.90 -0.49 -1.55
N TYR A 102 10.84 -1.52 -2.41
CA TYR A 102 10.43 -1.36 -3.80
C TYR A 102 8.91 -1.31 -3.99
N PHE A 103 8.15 -2.25 -3.41
CA PHE A 103 6.71 -2.32 -3.63
C PHE A 103 5.91 -1.41 -2.70
N LEU A 104 6.35 -1.29 -1.44
CA LEU A 104 5.62 -0.50 -0.44
C LEU A 104 6.11 0.95 -0.41
N HIS A 105 7.41 1.17 -0.24
CA HIS A 105 7.98 2.52 -0.18
C HIS A 105 8.32 3.11 -1.55
N GLY A 106 8.28 2.30 -2.62
CA GLY A 106 8.62 2.68 -4.00
C GLY A 106 9.89 3.48 -4.14
N VAL A 107 10.89 3.05 -3.39
CA VAL A 107 12.28 3.48 -3.52
C VAL A 107 12.83 2.89 -4.82
N SER A 108 13.57 3.71 -5.57
CA SER A 108 14.18 3.25 -6.82
C SER A 108 15.24 2.17 -6.56
N MET A 109 15.47 1.27 -7.52
CA MET A 109 16.48 0.22 -7.38
C MET A 109 17.88 0.79 -7.05
N LYS A 110 18.23 1.93 -7.66
CA LYS A 110 19.47 2.65 -7.37
C LYS A 110 19.54 3.08 -5.91
N LYS A 111 18.46 3.69 -5.38
CA LYS A 111 18.45 4.13 -4.00
C LYS A 111 18.41 2.96 -3.00
N ILE A 112 17.77 1.84 -3.35
CA ILE A 112 17.83 0.61 -2.56
C ILE A 112 19.25 0.06 -2.52
N ALA A 113 19.95 0.03 -3.66
CA ALA A 113 21.32 -0.43 -3.76
C ALA A 113 22.24 0.38 -2.85
N GLU A 114 22.13 1.72 -2.88
CA GLU A 114 22.86 2.63 -2.00
C GLU A 114 22.52 2.38 -0.52
N THR A 115 21.23 2.39 -0.16
CA THR A 115 20.77 2.32 1.24
C THR A 115 21.06 0.97 1.90
N ARG A 116 21.08 -0.12 1.12
CA ARG A 116 21.34 -1.47 1.62
C ARG A 116 22.77 -1.96 1.39
N HIS A 117 23.65 -1.10 0.86
CA HIS A 117 25.02 -1.46 0.50
C HIS A 117 25.10 -2.68 -0.43
N LEU A 118 24.22 -2.72 -1.43
CA LEU A 118 24.17 -3.77 -2.45
C LEU A 118 24.55 -3.20 -3.81
N SER A 119 25.04 -4.06 -4.71
CA SER A 119 25.17 -3.66 -6.10
C SER A 119 23.79 -3.54 -6.76
N PHE A 120 23.66 -2.63 -7.72
CA PHE A 120 22.45 -2.49 -8.52
C PHE A 120 22.01 -3.82 -9.14
N TYR A 121 22.98 -4.61 -9.63
CA TYR A 121 22.74 -5.94 -10.19
C TYR A 121 22.10 -6.89 -9.17
N LYS A 122 22.58 -6.92 -7.91
CA LYS A 122 21.99 -7.77 -6.86
C LYS A 122 20.53 -7.37 -6.59
N VAL A 123 20.24 -6.07 -6.48
CA VAL A 123 18.87 -5.57 -6.28
C VAL A 123 17.96 -5.98 -7.44
N ARG A 124 18.42 -5.78 -8.68
CA ARG A 124 17.67 -6.18 -9.88
C ARG A 124 17.39 -7.69 -9.89
N LYS A 125 18.41 -8.51 -9.67
CA LYS A 125 18.28 -9.98 -9.65
C LYS A 125 17.33 -10.46 -8.56
N SER A 126 17.40 -9.88 -7.36
CA SER A 126 16.44 -10.17 -6.29
C SER A 126 15.01 -9.81 -6.69
N LEU A 127 14.79 -8.63 -7.29
CA LEU A 127 13.45 -8.23 -7.73
C LEU A 127 12.91 -9.10 -8.88
N GLU A 128 13.76 -9.54 -9.80
CA GLU A 128 13.36 -10.49 -10.84
C GLU A 128 12.92 -11.82 -10.25
N LYS A 129 13.66 -12.36 -9.27
CA LYS A 129 13.27 -13.57 -8.52
C LYS A 129 11.94 -13.38 -7.79
N ILE A 130 11.78 -12.27 -7.08
CA ILE A 130 10.55 -11.96 -6.35
C ILE A 130 9.35 -11.88 -7.30
N ARG A 131 9.48 -11.18 -8.43
CA ARG A 131 8.40 -11.07 -9.42
C ARG A 131 8.00 -12.42 -10.00
N LYS A 132 8.96 -13.30 -10.30
CA LYS A 132 8.68 -14.67 -10.79
C LYS A 132 7.90 -15.49 -9.75
N LEU A 133 8.29 -15.42 -8.48
CA LEU A 133 7.62 -16.17 -7.40
C LEU A 133 6.20 -15.67 -7.14
N ILE A 134 5.96 -14.37 -7.24
CA ILE A 134 4.60 -13.81 -7.08
C ILE A 134 3.72 -14.14 -8.29
N ALA A 135 4.27 -14.05 -9.50
CA ALA A 135 3.52 -14.33 -10.74
C ALA A 135 3.05 -15.79 -10.82
N THR A 136 3.90 -16.73 -10.38
CA THR A 136 3.58 -18.17 -10.39
C THR A 136 2.50 -18.56 -9.37
N LYS A 137 2.44 -17.89 -8.21
CA LYS A 137 1.39 -18.13 -7.19
C LYS A 137 0.08 -17.41 -7.50
N GLY A 138 0.13 -16.23 -8.12
CA GLY A 138 -1.07 -15.50 -8.53
C GLY A 138 -1.93 -16.25 -9.56
N ALA A 139 -1.36 -17.18 -10.32
CA ALA A 139 -2.07 -18.04 -11.26
C ALA A 139 -2.70 -19.31 -10.62
N GLY A 140 -2.38 -19.62 -9.36
CA GLY A 140 -2.74 -20.88 -8.69
C GLY A 140 -3.44 -20.72 -7.34
N SER A 141 -4.12 -19.60 -7.09
CA SER A 141 -4.83 -19.36 -5.81
C SER A 141 -6.22 -19.99 -5.79
N SER A 142 -6.28 -21.30 -6.03
CA SER A 142 -7.36 -22.20 -5.60
C SER A 142 -6.65 -23.42 -5.02
N GLU A 143 -7.00 -23.82 -3.80
CA GLU A 143 -6.36 -24.89 -3.03
C GLU A 143 -5.10 -24.49 -2.22
N CYS A 144 -5.32 -23.99 -1.02
CA CYS A 144 -4.57 -24.50 0.13
C CYS A 144 -5.59 -25.11 1.09
N LYS A 145 -5.73 -26.43 1.01
CA LYS A 145 -6.48 -27.25 1.95
C LYS A 145 -5.77 -27.17 3.31
N LEU A 146 -6.55 -27.00 4.37
CA LEU A 146 -6.12 -27.28 5.74
C LEU A 146 -5.90 -28.79 5.88
N THR A 147 -4.75 -29.17 6.41
CA THR A 147 -4.41 -30.44 7.07
C THR A 147 -3.29 -30.05 8.05
N ASP A 148 -3.31 -30.29 9.37
CA ASP A 148 -4.15 -31.11 10.25
C ASP A 148 -4.41 -30.37 11.57
#